data_AF-E0TEY1-F1
#
_entry.id   AF-E0TEY1-F1
#
_cell.length_a   1.000
_cell.length_b   1.000
_cell.length_c   1.000
_cell.angle_alpha   90.00
_cell.angle_beta   90.00
_cell.angle_gamma   90.00
#
_symmetry.space_group_name_H-M   'P 1'
#
loop_
_entity.id
_entity.type
_entity.pdbx_description
1 polymer ?
#
loop_
_entity_poly.entity_id
_entity_poly.type
_entity_poly.pdbx_seq_one_letter_code
_entity_poly.pdbx_strand_id
1 'polypeptide(L)' 'MGEQDIKGKAKELQGKAKELAGDATDNDKLKAEGEVDQAEGKVRQAADDVKDAVS' A
#
# COMPACT_ATOMS: atom_id res chain seq x y z
N MET A 1 -1.17 -16.62 -10.33
CA MET A 1 -0.76 -15.39 -9.63
C MET A 1 -0.33 -14.42 -10.71
N GLY A 2 -1.20 -13.49 -11.11
CA GLY A 2 -0.85 -12.49 -12.12
C GLY A 2 0.17 -11.51 -11.56
N GLU A 3 1.03 -10.95 -12.40
CA GLU A 3 2.04 -9.95 -12.02
C GLU A 3 1.45 -8.72 -11.32
N GLN A 4 0.16 -8.43 -11.55
CA GLN A 4 -0.59 -7.33 -10.93
C GLN A 4 -0.90 -7.60 -9.45
N ASP A 5 -1.36 -8.81 -9.11
CA ASP A 5 -1.60 -9.24 -7.73
C ASP A 5 -0.31 -9.22 -6.90
N ILE A 6 0.81 -9.63 -7.52
CA ILE A 6 2.12 -9.67 -6.86
C ILE A 6 2.60 -8.24 -6.59
N LYS A 7 2.42 -7.30 -7.52
CA LYS A 7 2.76 -5.88 -7.31
C LYS A 7 1.92 -5.24 -6.21
N GLY A 8 0.61 -5.51 -6.17
CA GLY A 8 -0.27 -5.01 -5.12
C GLY A 8 0.16 -5.50 -3.74
N LYS A 9 0.38 -6.82 -3.60
CA LYS A 9 0.88 -7.42 -2.36
C LYS A 9 2.27 -6.91 -1.97
N ALA A 10 3.18 -6.73 -2.94
CA ALA A 10 4.51 -6.21 -2.67
C ALA A 10 4.48 -4.77 -2.13
N LYS A 11 3.60 -3.92 -2.68
CA LYS A 11 3.39 -2.54 -2.20
C LYS A 11 2.82 -2.53 -0.78
N GLU A 12 1.85 -3.39 -0.49
CA GLU A 12 1.25 -3.50 0.84
C GLU A 12 2.26 -3.99 1.89
N LEU A 13 3.09 -4.97 1.51
CA LEU A 13 4.15 -5.52 2.36
C LEU A 13 5.25 -4.47 2.63
N GLN A 14 5.61 -3.68 1.61
CA GLN A 14 6.54 -2.56 1.76
C GLN A 14 5.97 -1.46 2.67
N GLY A 15 4.69 -1.11 2.56
CA GLY A 15 4.03 -0.15 3.43
C GLY A 15 4.06 -0.60 4.89
N LYS A 16 3.70 -1.86 5.17
CA LYS A 16 3.80 -2.45 6.52
C LYS A 16 5.23 -2.50 7.04
N ALA A 17 6.20 -2.79 6.17
CA ALA A 17 7.61 -2.81 6.57
C ALA A 17 8.08 -1.40 6.95
N LYS A 18 7.69 -0.35 6.22
CA LYS A 18 7.99 1.05 6.57
C LYS A 18 7.32 1.45 7.88
N GLU A 19 6.07 1.06 8.09
CA GLU A 19 5.33 1.31 9.33
C GLU A 19 6.03 0.68 10.53
N LEU A 20 6.35 -0.61 10.43
CA LEU A 20 7.04 -1.35 11.50
C LEU A 20 8.45 -0.82 11.75
N ALA A 21 9.20 -0.51 10.69
CA ALA A 21 10.53 0.06 10.81
C ALA A 21 10.49 1.47 11.42
N GLY A 22 9.49 2.28 11.06
CA GLY A 22 9.27 3.60 11.63
C GLY A 22 8.95 3.53 13.12
N ASP A 23 8.02 2.64 13.50
CA ASP A 23 7.65 2.41 14.91
C ASP A 23 8.83 1.88 15.74
N ALA A 24 9.59 0.93 15.19
CA ALA A 24 10.76 0.36 15.87
C ALA A 24 11.96 1.31 15.99
N THR A 25 12.02 2.37 15.18
CA THR A 25 13.12 3.35 15.18
C THR A 25 12.71 4.73 15.68
N ASP A 26 11.49 4.88 16.23
CA ASP A 26 10.89 6.16 16.62
C ASP A 26 10.97 7.20 15.48
N ASN A 27 10.75 6.75 14.24
CA ASN A 27 10.78 7.58 13.04
C ASN A 27 9.35 7.76 12.49
N ASP A 28 8.69 8.81 12.98
CA ASP A 28 7.33 9.20 12.59
C ASP A 28 7.17 9.36 11.07
N LYS A 29 8.24 9.80 10.38
CA LYS A 29 8.19 9.99 8.93
C LYS A 29 8.09 8.65 8.20
N LEU A 30 8.89 7.65 8.60
CA LEU A 30 8.83 6.30 8.03
C LEU A 30 7.47 5.64 8.29
N LYS A 31 6.94 5.83 9.49
CA LYS A 31 5.61 5.35 9.86
C LYS A 31 4.51 5.97 8.99
N ALA A 32 4.51 7.29 8.88
CA ALA A 32 3.56 8.03 8.05
C ALA A 32 3.68 7.66 6.56
N GLU A 33 4.89 7.49 6.02
CA GLU A 33 5.07 7.02 4.65
C GLU A 33 4.48 5.63 4.42
N GLY A 34 4.61 4.72 5.39
CA GLY A 34 4.00 3.39 5.34
C GLY A 34 2.47 3.42 5.33
N GLU A 35 1.86 4.23 6.20
CA GLU A 35 0.40 4.43 6.25
C GLU A 35 -0.14 5.07 4.97
N VAL A 36 0.56 6.08 4.43
CA VAL A 36 0.18 6.76 3.19
C VAL A 36 0.26 5.79 2.00
N ASP A 37 1.33 4.99 1.88
CA ASP A 37 1.47 4.00 0.80
C ASP A 37 0.32 2.97 0.83
N GLN A 38 -0.09 2.53 2.02
CA GLN A 38 -1.24 1.62 2.18
C GLN A 38 -2.56 2.28 1.79
N ALA A 39 -2.79 3.53 2.23
CA ALA A 39 -4.01 4.27 1.91
C ALA A 39 -4.12 4.52 0.39
N GLU A 40 -3.04 4.96 -0.25
CA GLU A 40 -3.00 5.19 -1.70
C GLU A 40 -3.25 3.89 -2.47
N GLY A 41 -2.68 2.76 -2.01
CA GLY A 41 -2.93 1.44 -2.57
C GLY A 41 -4.41 1.05 -2.55
N LYS A 42 -5.09 1.22 -1.41
CA LYS A 42 -6.53 0.95 -1.25
C LYS A 42 -7.39 1.84 -2.13
N VAL A 43 -7.09 3.14 -2.18
CA VAL A 43 -7.82 4.10 -3.02
C VAL A 43 -7.68 3.74 -4.49
N ARG A 44 -6.47 3.39 -4.93
CA ARG A 44 -6.22 3.00 -6.32
C ARG A 44 -6.92 1.71 -6.68
N GLN A 45 -6.91 0.72 -5.79
CA GLN A 45 -7.63 -0.54 -6.00
C GLN A 45 -9.13 -0.30 -6.11
N ALA A 46 -9.72 0.48 -5.20
CA ALA A 46 -11.14 0.83 -5.27
C ALA A 46 -11.49 1.60 -6.57
N ALA A 47 -10.60 2.49 -7.04
CA ALA A 47 -10.79 3.19 -8.29
C ALA A 47 -10.69 2.27 -9.52
N ASP A 48 -9.76 1.30 -9.50
CA ASP A 48 -9.63 0.28 -10.55
C ASP A 48 -10.86 -0.63 -10.59
N ASP A 49 -11.33 -1.13 -9.44
CA ASP A 49 -12.56 -1.92 -9.31
C ASP A 49 -13.78 -1.19 -9.88
N VAL A 50 -13.95 0.11 -9.57
CA VAL A 50 -15.05 0.92 -10.12
C VAL A 50 -14.92 1.07 -11.64
N LYS A 51 -13.70 1.24 -12.14
CA LYS A 51 -13.44 1.42 -13.56
C LYS A 51 -13.66 0.12 -14.36
N ASP A 52 -13.30 -1.02 -13.78
CA ASP A 52 -13.55 -2.36 -14.33
C ASP A 52 -15.06 -2.66 -14.37
N ALA A 53 -15.79 -2.32 -13.30
CA ALA A 53 -17.25 -2.51 -13.23
C ALA A 53 -18.05 -1.63 -14.20
N VAL A 54 -17.47 -0.50 -14.64
CA VAL A 54 -18.08 0.42 -15.62
C VAL A 54 -17.70 0.06 -17.06
N SER A 55 -16.71 -0.80 -17.29
CA SER A 55 -16.20 -1.17 -18.62
C SER A 55 -16.91 -2.36 -19.25
#